data_AF-A0A4W2GC84-F1
#
_entry.id   AF-A0A4W2GC84-F1
#
_cell.length_a   1.000
_cell.length_b   1.000
_cell.length_c   1.000
_cell.angle_alpha   90.00
_cell.angle_beta   90.00
_cell.angle_gamma   90.00
#
_symmetry.space_group_name_H-M   'P 1'
#
loop_
_entity.id
_entity.type
_entity.pdbx_description
1 polymer ?
#
loop_
_entity_poly.entity_id
_entity_poly.type
_entity_poly.pdbx_seq_one_letter_code
_entity_poly.pdbx_strand_id
1 'polypeptide(L)'
;MAAGPRTSLLLAFALLCLPWTQVVGAFPAMSLSGLFANAVLRAQHLHQLAADTFKEFDLELLRISLLLIQSWLGPLQFLSRVFTNSLVFGTSDRVYEKLKDLEEGILALMRELEDGTPRAGQILKQTYDKFDTNMRSDDALLKNYGLLSCFRKDLHKTETYLRVMKCRRFGEASCAF
;
A
#
# COMPACT_ATOMS: atom_id res chain seq x y z
N MET A 1 -29.61 67.21 19.75
CA MET A 1 -28.37 66.67 20.35
C MET A 1 -27.75 65.74 19.31
N ALA A 2 -26.67 66.19 18.67
CA ALA A 2 -26.05 65.45 17.56
C ALA A 2 -25.16 64.33 18.13
N ALA A 3 -25.48 63.07 17.78
CA ALA A 3 -24.65 61.93 18.10
C ALA A 3 -23.29 62.07 17.37
N GLY A 4 -22.20 62.00 18.13
CA GLY A 4 -20.86 62.18 17.58
C GLY A 4 -20.41 61.04 16.65
N PRO A 5 -19.39 61.25 15.81
CA PRO A 5 -18.91 60.23 14.85
C PRO A 5 -18.43 58.95 15.54
N ARG A 6 -17.96 59.06 16.79
CA ARG A 6 -17.49 57.94 17.62
C ARG A 6 -18.61 57.01 18.06
N THR A 7 -19.82 57.52 18.31
CA THR A 7 -20.97 56.70 18.68
C THR A 7 -21.54 55.92 17.49
N SER A 8 -21.45 56.47 16.27
CA SER A 8 -21.82 55.75 15.04
C SER A 8 -20.85 54.63 14.68
N LEU A 9 -19.55 54.81 14.90
CA LEU A 9 -18.54 53.77 14.66
C LEU A 9 -18.68 52.59 15.62
N LEU A 10 -18.98 52.84 16.90
CA LEU A 10 -19.22 51.78 17.89
C LEU A 10 -20.50 50.99 17.59
N LEU A 11 -21.56 51.66 17.15
CA LEU A 11 -22.80 51.01 16.73
C LEU A 11 -22.61 50.21 15.43
N ALA A 12 -21.84 50.73 14.47
CA ALA A 12 -21.51 50.02 13.24
C ALA A 12 -20.67 48.76 13.53
N PHE A 13 -19.70 48.83 14.46
CA PHE A 13 -18.92 47.67 14.91
C PHE A 13 -19.80 46.64 15.63
N ALA A 14 -20.71 47.08 16.51
CA ALA A 14 -21.65 46.19 17.19
C ALA A 14 -22.60 45.49 16.21
N LEU A 15 -23.10 46.20 15.19
CA LEU A 15 -23.96 45.67 14.13
C LEU A 15 -23.23 44.77 13.14
N LEU A 16 -21.93 44.97 12.91
CA LEU A 16 -21.06 44.09 12.12
C LEU A 16 -20.63 42.83 12.88
N CYS A 17 -20.64 42.86 14.22
CA CYS A 17 -20.35 41.69 15.05
C CYS A 17 -21.59 40.83 15.36
N LEU A 18 -22.80 41.38 15.28
CA LEU A 18 -24.07 40.68 15.47
C LEU A 18 -24.34 39.50 14.49
N PRO A 19 -23.87 39.49 13.23
CA PRO A 19 -24.06 38.34 12.33
C PRO A 19 -23.09 37.19 12.63
N TRP A 20 -21.96 37.46 13.31
CA TRP A 20 -20.95 36.43 13.60
C TRP A 20 -21.19 35.67 14.90
N THR A 21 -22.08 36.13 15.78
CA THR A 21 -22.47 35.36 16.97
C THR A 21 -23.39 34.17 16.64
N GLN A 22 -24.00 34.13 15.45
CA GLN A 22 -24.84 33.01 15.02
C GLN A 22 -24.05 31.77 14.53
N VAL A 23 -22.73 31.86 14.31
CA VAL A 23 -21.92 30.68 13.89
C VAL A 23 -21.28 29.95 15.09
N VAL A 24 -21.54 30.39 16.33
CA VAL A 24 -21.12 29.65 17.53
C VAL A 24 -22.24 28.74 18.08
N GLY A 25 -23.39 28.70 17.40
CA GLY A 25 -24.61 28.03 17.88
C GLY A 25 -24.90 26.63 17.34
N ALA A 26 -23.91 25.76 17.13
CA ALA A 26 -24.17 24.37 16.73
C ALA A 26 -23.30 23.30 17.42
N PHE A 27 -22.66 23.62 18.53
CA PHE A 27 -22.32 22.58 19.50
C PHE A 27 -23.34 22.69 20.64
N PRO A 28 -24.17 21.66 20.90
CA PRO A 28 -24.98 21.65 22.10
C PRO A 28 -24.04 21.88 23.30
N ALA A 29 -24.52 22.57 24.34
CA ALA A 29 -23.79 22.75 25.59
C ALA A 29 -23.59 21.37 26.24
N MET A 30 -22.59 20.65 25.75
CA MET A 30 -22.24 19.33 26.19
C MET A 30 -21.51 19.46 27.52
N SER A 31 -21.86 18.61 28.48
CA SER A 31 -21.10 18.48 29.71
C SER A 31 -19.64 18.12 29.39
N LEU A 32 -18.72 18.38 30.32
CA LEU A 32 -17.31 17.97 30.18
C LEU A 32 -17.20 16.47 29.84
N SER A 33 -18.04 15.62 30.45
CA SER A 33 -18.16 14.20 30.13
C SER A 33 -18.59 13.96 28.67
N GLY A 34 -19.57 14.71 28.17
CA GLY A 34 -19.99 14.65 26.77
C GLY A 34 -18.90 15.09 25.79
N LEU A 35 -18.08 16.09 26.14
CA LEU A 35 -16.92 16.50 25.33
C LEU A 35 -15.87 15.39 25.25
N PHE A 36 -15.53 14.77 26.39
CA PHE A 36 -14.60 13.63 26.40
C PHE A 36 -15.14 12.43 25.61
N ALA A 37 -16.41 12.07 25.79
CA ALA A 37 -17.03 10.98 25.04
C ALA A 37 -16.97 11.22 23.52
N ASN A 38 -17.27 12.44 23.07
CA ASN A 38 -17.16 12.80 21.67
C ASN A 38 -15.71 12.76 21.15
N ALA A 39 -14.74 13.22 21.94
CA ALA A 39 -13.33 13.17 21.55
C ALA A 39 -12.86 11.72 21.39
N VAL A 40 -13.20 10.84 22.34
CA VAL A 40 -12.87 9.40 22.29
C VAL A 40 -13.53 8.73 21.09
N LEU A 41 -14.82 8.97 20.85
CA LEU A 41 -15.54 8.41 19.70
C LEU A 41 -14.89 8.82 18.37
N ARG A 42 -14.49 10.09 18.24
CA ARG A 42 -13.80 10.58 17.04
C ARG A 42 -12.42 9.94 16.89
N ALA A 43 -11.66 9.81 17.97
CA ALA A 43 -10.36 9.14 17.94
C ALA A 43 -10.50 7.66 17.55
N GLN A 44 -11.50 6.96 18.09
CA GLN A 44 -11.81 5.57 17.73
C GLN A 44 -12.20 5.44 16.26
N HIS A 45 -13.04 6.34 15.74
CA HIS A 45 -13.42 6.34 14.32
C HIS A 45 -12.21 6.59 13.41
N LEU A 46 -11.34 7.54 13.76
CA LEU A 46 -10.11 7.80 13.01
C LEU A 46 -9.15 6.61 13.06
N HIS A 47 -9.02 5.96 14.22
CA HIS A 47 -8.23 4.74 14.36
C HIS A 47 -8.76 3.61 13.47
N GLN A 48 -10.09 3.39 13.45
CA GLN A 48 -10.70 2.38 12.59
C GLN A 48 -10.48 2.69 11.11
N LEU A 49 -10.69 3.94 10.68
CA LEU A 49 -10.47 4.35 9.30
C LEU A 49 -9.01 4.14 8.87
N ALA A 50 -8.06 4.47 9.75
CA ALA A 50 -6.65 4.20 9.51
C ALA A 50 -6.37 2.70 9.40
N ALA A 51 -6.92 1.87 10.30
CA ALA A 51 -6.76 0.42 10.27
C ALA A 51 -7.32 -0.21 8.98
N ASP A 52 -8.51 0.22 8.55
CA ASP A 52 -9.13 -0.26 7.31
C ASP A 52 -8.30 0.15 6.08
N THR A 53 -7.81 1.38 6.07
CA THR A 53 -6.92 1.88 5.01
C THR A 53 -5.63 1.06 4.95
N PHE A 54 -4.99 0.77 6.09
CA PHE A 54 -3.80 -0.07 6.13
C PHE A 54 -4.05 -1.49 5.61
N LYS A 55 -5.21 -2.09 5.94
CA LYS A 55 -5.59 -3.41 5.44
C LYS A 55 -5.67 -3.44 3.91
N GLU A 56 -6.25 -2.41 3.29
CA GLU A 56 -6.33 -2.31 1.83
C GLU A 56 -4.94 -2.21 1.18
N PHE A 57 -4.03 -1.43 1.78
CA PHE A 57 -2.64 -1.35 1.31
C PHE A 57 -1.88 -2.68 1.43
N ASP A 58 -2.09 -3.44 2.50
CA ASP A 58 -1.43 -4.75 2.70
C ASP A 58 -1.84 -5.75 1.61
N LEU A 59 -3.14 -5.80 1.26
CA LEU A 59 -3.65 -6.66 0.18
C LEU A 59 -3.08 -6.25 -1.19
N GLU A 60 -2.94 -4.95 -1.46
CA GLU A 60 -2.37 -4.48 -2.72
C GLU A 60 -0.87 -4.81 -2.82
N LEU A 61 -0.11 -4.70 -1.73
CA LEU A 61 1.29 -5.11 -1.70
C LEU A 61 1.46 -6.62 -1.97
N LEU A 62 0.57 -7.46 -1.43
CA LEU A 62 0.55 -8.89 -1.74
C LEU A 62 0.19 -9.16 -3.20
N ARG A 63 -0.79 -8.42 -3.75
CA ARG A 63 -1.19 -8.53 -5.15
C ARG A 63 -0.06 -8.18 -6.10
N ILE A 64 0.65 -7.07 -5.86
CA ILE A 64 1.83 -6.66 -6.64
C ILE A 64 2.93 -7.71 -6.51
N SER A 65 3.19 -8.20 -5.29
CA SER A 65 4.18 -9.25 -5.04
C SER A 65 3.86 -10.50 -5.85
N LEU A 66 2.61 -10.96 -5.84
CA LEU A 66 2.15 -12.11 -6.59
C LEU A 66 2.38 -11.93 -8.10
N LEU A 67 2.03 -10.76 -8.66
CA LEU A 67 2.24 -10.46 -10.07
C LEU A 67 3.72 -10.53 -10.47
N LEU A 68 4.61 -9.98 -9.65
CA LEU A 68 6.05 -10.06 -9.88
C LEU A 68 6.52 -11.52 -9.91
N ILE A 69 6.16 -12.32 -8.90
CA ILE A 69 6.52 -13.74 -8.83
C ILE A 69 6.00 -14.50 -10.06
N GLN A 70 4.74 -14.32 -10.43
CA GLN A 70 4.13 -14.99 -11.58
C GLN A 70 4.77 -14.60 -12.92
N SER A 71 5.19 -13.34 -13.05
CA SER A 71 5.84 -12.86 -14.27
C SER A 71 7.19 -13.53 -14.55
N TRP A 72 7.85 -14.04 -13.51
CA TRP A 72 9.18 -14.65 -13.58
C TRP A 72 9.15 -16.16 -13.80
N LEU A 73 8.02 -16.84 -13.60
CA LEU A 73 7.90 -18.30 -13.80
C LEU A 73 8.26 -18.71 -15.24
N GLY A 74 7.76 -17.98 -16.25
CA GLY A 74 8.05 -18.25 -17.66
C GLY A 74 9.50 -17.96 -18.06
N PRO A 75 10.02 -16.75 -17.80
CA PRO A 75 11.42 -16.41 -18.06
C PRO A 75 12.43 -17.31 -17.36
N LEU A 76 12.16 -17.76 -16.13
CA LEU A 76 13.04 -18.69 -15.42
C LEU A 76 13.08 -20.08 -16.08
N GLN A 77 11.96 -20.59 -16.59
CA GLN A 77 11.96 -21.84 -17.35
C GLN A 77 12.82 -21.73 -18.62
N PHE A 78 12.84 -20.56 -19.27
CA PHE A 78 13.73 -20.29 -20.40
C PHE A 78 15.20 -20.20 -19.96
N LEU A 79 15.49 -19.41 -18.91
CA LEU A 79 16.85 -19.26 -18.39
C LEU A 79 17.44 -20.59 -17.90
N SER A 80 16.63 -21.45 -17.27
CA SER A 80 17.04 -22.80 -16.86
C SER A 80 17.64 -23.58 -18.04
N ARG A 81 16.93 -23.57 -19.17
CA ARG A 81 17.37 -24.26 -20.40
C ARG A 81 18.67 -23.69 -20.96
N VAL A 82 18.79 -22.36 -21.03
CA VAL A 82 19.97 -21.68 -21.59
C VAL A 82 21.22 -21.86 -20.72
N PHE A 83 21.06 -21.94 -19.40
CA PHE A 83 22.18 -22.02 -18.47
C PHE A 83 22.52 -23.42 -17.94
N THR A 84 21.84 -24.47 -18.41
CA THR A 84 22.10 -25.89 -18.08
C THR A 84 23.59 -26.30 -18.11
N ASN A 85 24.41 -25.63 -18.94
CA ASN A 85 25.85 -25.92 -19.09
C ASN A 85 26.79 -24.94 -18.36
N SER A 86 26.26 -23.95 -17.63
CA SER A 86 27.09 -23.03 -16.84
C SER A 86 27.06 -23.43 -15.37
N LEU A 87 28.23 -23.57 -14.75
CA LEU A 87 28.41 -23.78 -13.30
C LEU A 87 27.68 -22.72 -12.44
N VAL A 88 27.26 -21.60 -13.05
CA VAL A 88 26.58 -20.48 -12.41
C VAL A 88 25.09 -20.74 -12.16
N PHE A 89 24.47 -21.71 -12.85
CA PHE A 89 23.01 -21.93 -12.82
C PHE A 89 22.60 -23.41 -12.69
N GLY A 90 23.47 -24.28 -12.18
CA GLY A 90 23.13 -25.66 -11.79
C GLY A 90 22.07 -25.76 -10.66
N THR A 91 21.52 -24.63 -10.23
CA THR A 91 20.47 -24.46 -9.21
C THR A 91 19.13 -24.00 -9.81
N SER A 92 18.99 -23.88 -11.13
CA SER A 92 17.81 -23.27 -11.76
C SER A 92 16.49 -23.92 -11.37
N ASP A 93 16.43 -25.25 -11.33
CA ASP A 93 15.21 -25.98 -10.93
C ASP A 93 14.86 -25.67 -9.47
N ARG A 94 15.87 -25.55 -8.60
CA ARG A 94 15.67 -25.15 -7.20
C ARG A 94 15.16 -23.71 -7.06
N VAL A 95 15.51 -22.82 -8.00
CA VAL A 95 15.00 -21.44 -8.01
C VAL A 95 13.55 -21.40 -8.46
N TYR A 96 13.18 -22.18 -9.48
CA TYR A 96 11.79 -22.29 -9.94
C TYR A 96 10.88 -22.83 -8.82
N GLU A 97 11.26 -23.94 -8.18
CA GLU A 97 10.48 -24.52 -7.08
C GLU A 97 10.32 -23.51 -5.92
N LYS A 98 11.39 -22.81 -5.53
CA LYS A 98 11.32 -21.76 -4.50
C LYS A 98 10.39 -20.61 -4.88
N LEU A 99 10.37 -20.25 -6.15
CA LEU A 99 9.48 -19.21 -6.65
C LEU A 99 8.02 -19.68 -6.60
N LYS A 100 7.78 -20.97 -6.86
CA LYS A 100 6.46 -21.58 -6.80
C LYS A 100 5.95 -21.70 -5.36
N ASP A 101 6.81 -22.14 -4.44
CA ASP A 101 6.51 -22.16 -3.00
C ASP A 101 6.12 -20.76 -2.49
N LEU A 102 6.83 -19.72 -2.94
CA LEU A 102 6.53 -18.34 -2.57
C LEU A 102 5.20 -17.86 -3.15
N GLU A 103 4.87 -18.22 -4.40
CA GLU A 103 3.56 -17.94 -5.00
C GLU A 103 2.43 -18.51 -4.14
N GLU A 104 2.55 -19.78 -3.73
CA GLU A 104 1.56 -20.46 -2.90
C GLU A 104 1.44 -19.81 -1.51
N GLY A 105 2.58 -19.44 -0.90
CA GLY A 105 2.60 -18.72 0.37
C GLY A 105 1.92 -17.35 0.30
N ILE A 106 2.14 -16.58 -0.76
CA ILE A 106 1.47 -15.28 -0.97
C ILE A 106 -0.03 -15.48 -1.18
N LEU A 107 -0.44 -16.47 -1.97
CA LEU A 107 -1.86 -16.80 -2.16
C LEU A 107 -2.55 -17.20 -0.85
N ALA A 108 -1.88 -17.98 0.01
CA ALA A 108 -2.40 -18.32 1.33
C ALA A 108 -2.56 -17.07 2.20
N LEU A 109 -1.55 -16.19 2.24
CA LEU A 109 -1.62 -14.92 2.98
C LEU A 109 -2.77 -14.03 2.51
N MET A 110 -3.01 -13.93 1.20
CA MET A 110 -4.13 -13.16 0.67
C MET A 110 -5.48 -13.70 1.15
N ARG A 111 -5.68 -15.03 1.13
CA ARG A 111 -6.93 -15.66 1.61
C ARG A 111 -7.18 -15.37 3.09
N GLU A 112 -6.15 -15.52 3.93
CA GLU A 112 -6.24 -15.23 5.38
C GLU A 112 -6.58 -13.75 5.67
N LEU A 113 -6.20 -12.82 4.79
CA LEU A 113 -6.45 -11.39 4.95
C LEU A 113 -7.80 -10.93 4.35
N GLU A 114 -8.28 -11.62 3.32
CA GLU A 114 -9.56 -11.33 2.63
C GLU A 114 -10.79 -11.72 3.47
N ASP A 115 -10.69 -12.73 4.35
CA ASP A 115 -11.81 -13.33 5.11
C ASP A 115 -12.56 -12.39 6.09
N GLY A 116 -12.18 -11.10 6.15
CA GLY A 116 -12.83 -10.10 7.01
C GLY A 116 -13.61 -8.99 6.29
N THR A 117 -13.56 -8.85 4.96
CA THR A 117 -14.31 -7.78 4.26
C THR A 117 -14.33 -7.98 2.73
N PRO A 118 -15.50 -8.11 2.08
CA PRO A 118 -15.57 -8.13 0.63
C PRO A 118 -15.59 -6.68 0.12
N ARG A 119 -14.44 -6.17 -0.29
CA ARG A 119 -14.41 -5.06 -1.25
C ARG A 119 -13.54 -5.46 -2.42
N ALA A 120 -14.24 -5.64 -3.54
CA ALA A 120 -13.69 -5.50 -4.88
C ALA A 120 -13.18 -4.06 -5.04
N GLY A 121 -12.04 -3.75 -4.42
CA GLY A 121 -11.17 -2.69 -4.89
C GLY A 121 -10.74 -3.11 -6.29
N GLN A 122 -10.91 -2.20 -7.25
CA GLN A 122 -10.74 -2.42 -8.67
C GLN A 122 -9.65 -3.45 -8.94
N ILE A 123 -9.99 -4.46 -9.74
CA ILE A 123 -9.03 -5.26 -10.48
C ILE A 123 -8.16 -4.24 -11.21
N LEU A 124 -7.07 -3.80 -10.58
CA LEU A 124 -6.01 -3.15 -11.28
C LEU A 124 -5.52 -4.29 -12.16
N LYS A 125 -5.99 -4.24 -13.40
CA LYS A 125 -5.44 -4.95 -14.53
C LYS A 125 -4.06 -4.31 -14.72
N GLN A 126 -3.18 -4.52 -13.74
CA GLN A 126 -1.77 -4.17 -13.86
C GLN A 126 -1.26 -5.13 -14.88
N THR A 127 -1.22 -4.63 -16.11
CA THR A 127 -0.54 -5.21 -17.26
C THR A 127 0.94 -5.21 -16.93
N TYR A 128 1.35 -6.05 -15.98
CA TYR A 128 2.73 -6.49 -15.93
C TYR A 128 2.87 -7.39 -17.15
N ASP A 129 3.37 -6.81 -18.24
CA ASP A 129 3.53 -7.54 -19.48
C ASP A 129 4.46 -8.71 -19.24
N LYS A 130 3.94 -9.90 -19.54
CA LYS A 130 4.69 -11.14 -19.43
C LYS A 130 5.89 -11.02 -20.36
N PHE A 131 7.09 -11.24 -19.83
CA PHE A 131 8.31 -11.20 -20.64
C PHE A 131 8.21 -12.19 -21.81
N ASP A 132 8.20 -11.69 -23.05
CA ASP A 132 8.23 -12.50 -24.27
C ASP A 132 9.62 -13.12 -24.44
N THR A 133 9.69 -14.44 -24.44
CA THR A 133 10.92 -15.25 -24.47
C THR A 133 11.51 -15.47 -25.87
N ASN A 134 11.15 -14.64 -26.87
CA ASN A 134 11.61 -14.83 -28.24
C ASN A 134 13.07 -14.32 -28.42
N MET A 135 14.04 -15.12 -27.98
CA MET A 135 15.48 -14.85 -28.08
C MET A 135 16.17 -15.82 -29.04
N ARG A 136 16.20 -15.49 -30.33
CA ARG A 136 17.08 -16.14 -31.32
C ARG A 136 17.97 -15.07 -31.97
N SER A 137 19.09 -14.72 -31.34
CA SER A 137 20.12 -13.78 -31.86
C SER A 137 21.39 -13.78 -31.00
N ASP A 138 22.55 -13.49 -31.62
CA ASP A 138 23.91 -13.46 -31.05
C ASP A 138 24.12 -12.50 -29.85
N ASP A 139 23.12 -11.67 -29.52
CA ASP A 139 23.09 -10.78 -28.34
C ASP A 139 22.56 -11.46 -27.06
N ALA A 140 22.45 -12.80 -27.09
CA ALA A 140 21.77 -13.59 -26.06
C ALA A 140 22.39 -13.43 -24.66
N LEU A 141 23.72 -13.31 -24.56
CA LEU A 141 24.41 -13.31 -23.27
C LEU A 141 24.19 -11.99 -22.49
N LEU A 142 24.22 -10.84 -23.18
CA LEU A 142 23.93 -9.54 -22.58
C LEU A 142 22.45 -9.43 -22.18
N LYS A 143 21.54 -9.93 -23.03
CA LYS A 143 20.11 -10.02 -22.73
C LYS A 143 19.81 -10.94 -21.54
N ASN A 144 20.52 -12.07 -21.43
CA ASN A 144 20.41 -12.98 -20.28
C ASN A 144 20.91 -12.32 -18.98
N TYR A 145 22.01 -11.57 -19.02
CA TYR A 145 22.50 -10.82 -17.85
C TYR A 145 21.52 -9.72 -17.43
N GLY A 146 20.96 -8.96 -18.38
CA GLY A 146 19.93 -7.97 -18.11
C GLY A 146 18.69 -8.58 -17.45
N LEU A 147 18.24 -9.74 -17.95
CA LEU A 147 17.12 -10.48 -17.40
C LEU A 147 17.38 -10.95 -15.95
N LEU A 148 18.58 -11.47 -15.66
CA LEU A 148 18.99 -11.82 -14.29
C LEU A 148 19.05 -10.61 -13.36
N SER A 149 19.50 -9.45 -13.85
CA SER A 149 19.47 -8.22 -13.06
C SER A 149 18.05 -7.77 -12.74
N CYS A 150 17.11 -7.90 -13.68
CA CYS A 150 15.70 -7.59 -13.43
C CYS A 150 15.11 -8.57 -12.42
N PHE A 151 15.38 -9.88 -12.58
CA PHE A 151 14.95 -10.90 -11.63
C PHE A 151 15.41 -10.58 -10.21
N ARG A 152 16.69 -10.24 -10.02
CA ARG A 152 17.23 -9.83 -8.72
C ARG A 152 16.50 -8.61 -8.13
N LYS A 153 16.24 -7.59 -8.95
CA LYS A 153 15.57 -6.36 -8.52
C LYS A 153 14.12 -6.62 -8.10
N ASP A 154 13.40 -7.40 -8.88
CA ASP A 154 11.98 -7.69 -8.61
C ASP A 154 11.82 -8.58 -7.38
N LEU A 155 12.71 -9.56 -7.18
CA LEU A 155 12.71 -10.39 -5.98
C LEU A 155 13.05 -9.59 -4.72
N HIS A 156 13.99 -8.65 -4.81
CA HIS A 156 14.26 -7.72 -3.70
C HIS A 156 13.06 -6.82 -3.40
N LYS A 157 12.31 -6.42 -4.43
CA LYS A 157 11.07 -5.64 -4.28
C LYS A 157 10.00 -6.46 -3.54
N THR A 158 9.76 -7.70 -3.96
CA THR A 158 8.82 -8.62 -3.31
C THR A 158 9.20 -8.86 -1.85
N GLU A 159 10.48 -9.12 -1.57
CA GLU A 159 10.99 -9.25 -0.20
C GLU A 159 10.68 -8.02 0.65
N THR A 160 10.93 -6.83 0.11
CA THR A 160 10.67 -5.56 0.80
C THR A 160 9.19 -5.38 1.09
N TYR A 161 8.31 -5.65 0.13
CA TYR A 161 6.87 -5.57 0.32
C TYR A 161 6.35 -6.52 1.41
N LEU A 162 6.83 -7.77 1.41
CA LEU A 162 6.47 -8.74 2.44
C LEU A 162 6.99 -8.33 3.83
N ARG A 163 8.21 -7.79 3.94
CA ARG A 163 8.75 -7.22 5.19
C ARG A 163 7.89 -6.08 5.70
N VAL A 164 7.57 -5.11 4.85
CA VAL A 164 6.76 -3.93 5.24
C VAL A 164 5.40 -4.38 5.78
N MET A 165 4.73 -5.30 5.09
CA MET A 165 3.45 -5.86 5.53
C MET A 165 3.57 -6.56 6.89
N LYS A 166 4.56 -7.46 7.04
CA LYS A 166 4.81 -8.17 8.30
C LYS A 166 5.06 -7.20 9.46
N CYS A 167 5.91 -6.22 9.24
CA CYS A 167 6.28 -5.19 10.21
C CYS A 167 5.06 -4.40 10.70
N ARG A 168 4.20 -3.95 9.77
CA ARG A 168 3.00 -3.17 10.11
C ARG A 168 1.97 -3.99 10.88
N ARG A 169 1.78 -5.25 10.49
CA ARG A 169 0.71 -6.09 11.04
C ARG A 169 1.04 -6.69 12.41
N PHE A 170 2.30 -7.06 12.65
CA PHE A 170 2.70 -7.72 13.88
C PHE A 170 3.53 -6.83 14.83
N GLY A 171 3.77 -5.57 14.46
CA GLY A 171 4.47 -4.62 15.32
C GLY A 171 5.86 -5.09 15.74
N GLU A 172 6.60 -5.76 14.84
CA GLU A 172 7.96 -6.19 15.13
C GLU A 172 8.86 -4.96 15.36
N ALA A 173 9.43 -4.84 16.57
CA ALA A 173 10.23 -3.70 16.99
C ALA A 173 11.56 -3.54 16.22
N SER A 174 11.93 -4.51 15.37
CA SER A 174 13.20 -4.55 14.63
C SER A 174 13.06 -4.27 13.13
N CYS A 175 12.08 -3.46 12.73
CA CYS A 175 11.91 -3.06 11.34
C CYS A 175 12.84 -1.88 11.01
N ALA A 176 14.10 -2.18 10.71
CA ALA A 176 15.01 -1.22 10.08
C ALA A 176 14.73 -1.18 8.56
N PHE A 177 14.38 0.00 8.05
CA PHE A 177 14.09 0.25 6.62
C PHE A 177 15.34 0.69 5.87
#